data_AF-A0A1Q7LMA9-F1
#
_entry.id   AF-A0A1Q7LMA9-F1
#
_cell.length_a   1.000
_cell.length_b   1.000
_cell.length_c   1.000
_cell.angle_alpha   90.00
_cell.angle_beta   90.00
_cell.angle_gamma   90.00
#
_symmetry.space_group_name_H-M   'P 1'
#
loop_
_entity.id
_entity.type
_entity.pdbx_description
1 polymer ?
#
loop_
_entity_poly.entity_id
_entity_poly.type
_entity_poly.pdbx_seq_one_letter_code
_entity_poly.pdbx_strand_id
1 'polypeptide(L)'
;MLLVTGCEKGTPAANDAPGLALSQQHSPGSVWSEPVNLGAPVNSQYTEQSPALSPDGLSLYFASDRPGGMGNVDLWVSHRASEDSPWEAPVNLGSVINTPAVESGPNLSSDGLMLFFQTNRAGGHGSNDIYVSHRTDPYDDLGWQAPIDLGPDVNTATGEFGPFFLEHGDQGPVLYFARGPSNTFTDIYVAPMQEDGQPRGPAQLVAELSDANFNDGRPTLRANGKELFFFSNRPGGFGGADLWISTRQTPHDAWSQPMNLGMPPNSAAGEIVPFLTADGRTLLFADDRTDGLGGQDIWMSTRSGSDDESDVDPGEAPSTSINLGPTVNGALIEARPAISFDGFEVGVTTRTRLKD
;
A
#
# COMPACT_ATOMS: atom_id res chain seq x y z
N MET A 1 -26.00 -59.13 32.95
CA MET A 1 -25.53 -57.79 32.57
C MET A 1 -25.41 -57.81 31.06
N LEU A 2 -26.35 -57.14 30.39
CA LEU A 2 -26.81 -57.42 29.02
C LEU A 2 -26.19 -56.45 28.01
N LEU A 3 -25.79 -56.96 26.84
CA LEU A 3 -25.57 -56.24 25.59
C LEU A 3 -26.88 -56.23 24.79
N VAL A 4 -27.38 -55.08 24.30
CA VAL A 4 -28.20 -54.97 23.07
C VAL A 4 -28.10 -53.56 22.45
N THR A 5 -28.01 -53.58 21.12
CA THR A 5 -28.04 -52.60 20.02
C THR A 5 -29.23 -51.63 19.90
N GLY A 6 -28.99 -50.43 19.33
CA GLY A 6 -29.62 -49.95 18.06
C GLY A 6 -31.00 -49.23 18.04
N CYS A 7 -31.02 -48.12 17.27
CA CYS A 7 -32.10 -47.48 16.47
C CYS A 7 -33.08 -46.42 17.06
N GLU A 8 -32.88 -45.18 16.55
CA GLU A 8 -33.83 -44.26 15.88
C GLU A 8 -35.20 -43.87 16.50
N LYS A 9 -35.39 -42.56 16.79
CA LYS A 9 -36.21 -41.56 16.06
C LYS A 9 -36.66 -40.41 16.98
N GLY A 10 -36.40 -39.17 16.56
CA GLY A 10 -37.02 -37.98 17.15
C GLY A 10 -36.29 -36.66 16.81
N THR A 11 -36.52 -36.11 15.62
CA THR A 11 -36.35 -34.68 15.31
C THR A 11 -37.74 -34.03 15.19
N PRO A 12 -37.89 -32.68 15.22
CA PRO A 12 -36.96 -31.62 15.62
C PRO A 12 -37.61 -30.59 16.60
N ALA A 13 -36.80 -29.73 17.21
CA ALA A 13 -37.26 -28.40 17.59
C ALA A 13 -36.23 -27.39 17.09
N ALA A 14 -36.68 -26.58 16.14
CA ALA A 14 -35.97 -25.49 15.50
C ALA A 14 -35.51 -24.46 16.52
N ASN A 15 -34.32 -23.93 16.29
CA ASN A 15 -33.97 -22.55 16.57
C ASN A 15 -33.04 -22.10 15.44
N ASP A 16 -33.67 -21.73 14.33
CA ASP A 16 -33.05 -20.93 13.28
C ASP A 16 -32.74 -19.55 13.89
N ALA A 17 -31.51 -19.39 14.37
CA ALA A 17 -30.90 -18.06 14.38
C ALA A 17 -30.46 -17.82 12.93
N PRO A 18 -30.91 -16.73 12.27
CA PRO A 18 -30.40 -16.41 10.95
C PRO A 18 -28.91 -16.14 11.09
N GLY A 19 -28.11 -17.05 10.55
CA GLY A 19 -26.69 -16.80 10.31
C GLY A 19 -26.60 -15.52 9.49
N LEU A 20 -26.02 -14.48 10.07
CA LEU A 20 -25.53 -13.34 9.31
C LEU A 20 -24.39 -13.87 8.44
N ALA A 21 -24.74 -14.41 7.27
CA ALA A 21 -23.81 -14.44 6.17
C ALA A 21 -23.53 -12.97 5.84
N LEU A 22 -22.40 -12.47 6.32
CA LEU A 22 -21.80 -11.25 5.79
C LEU A 22 -21.57 -11.55 4.31
N SER A 23 -22.49 -11.09 3.47
CA SER A 23 -22.25 -10.99 2.03
C SER A 23 -20.96 -10.20 1.89
N GLN A 24 -19.90 -10.85 1.43
CA GLN A 24 -18.77 -10.18 0.81
C GLN A 24 -19.34 -9.32 -0.32
N GLN A 25 -19.64 -8.06 -0.04
CA GLN A 25 -20.12 -7.13 -1.05
C GLN A 25 -18.89 -6.55 -1.74
N HIS A 26 -18.55 -7.09 -2.91
CA HIS A 26 -17.69 -6.40 -3.87
C HIS A 26 -18.14 -4.95 -3.93
N SER A 27 -17.22 -4.02 -3.66
CA SER A 27 -17.47 -2.62 -3.95
C SER A 27 -17.67 -2.52 -5.46
N PRO A 28 -18.88 -2.20 -5.97
CA PRO A 28 -19.12 -2.21 -7.41
C PRO A 28 -18.13 -1.24 -8.08
N GLY A 29 -17.29 -1.75 -8.99
CA GLY A 29 -16.28 -0.95 -9.68
C GLY A 29 -14.88 -0.97 -9.07
N SER A 30 -14.57 -1.85 -8.11
CA SER A 30 -13.19 -2.07 -7.67
C SER A 30 -12.31 -2.49 -8.85
N VAL A 31 -11.16 -1.84 -8.99
CA VAL A 31 -10.16 -2.14 -10.04
C VAL A 31 -9.21 -3.27 -9.63
N TRP A 32 -9.23 -3.65 -8.36
CA TRP A 32 -8.35 -4.64 -7.76
C TRP A 32 -8.95 -6.05 -7.85
N SER A 33 -8.11 -7.04 -8.16
CA SER A 33 -8.46 -8.46 -8.19
C SER A 33 -8.65 -9.02 -6.79
N GLU A 34 -9.34 -10.15 -6.69
CA GLU A 34 -9.31 -10.95 -5.46
C GLU A 34 -7.87 -11.19 -5.00
N PRO A 35 -7.55 -11.00 -3.72
CA PRO A 35 -6.24 -11.32 -3.18
C PRO A 35 -5.91 -12.80 -3.34
N VAL A 36 -4.69 -13.08 -3.79
CA VAL A 36 -4.14 -14.42 -3.92
C VAL A 36 -3.03 -14.58 -2.88
N ASN A 37 -3.14 -15.60 -2.03
CA ASN A 37 -2.08 -16.00 -1.11
C ASN A 37 -0.85 -16.46 -1.92
N LEU A 38 0.35 -15.97 -1.60
CA LEU A 38 1.55 -16.35 -2.36
C LEU A 38 1.94 -17.83 -2.20
N GLY A 39 1.43 -18.51 -1.18
CA GLY A 39 1.64 -19.94 -0.93
C GLY A 39 3.09 -20.32 -0.66
N ALA A 40 3.35 -21.60 -0.48
CA ALA A 40 4.71 -22.11 -0.33
C ALA A 40 5.52 -21.93 -1.64
N PRO A 41 6.82 -21.60 -1.57
CA PRO A 41 7.65 -21.57 -0.35
C PRO A 41 7.73 -20.20 0.33
N VAL A 42 7.03 -19.18 -0.19
CA VAL A 42 7.01 -17.84 0.40
C VAL A 42 6.27 -17.88 1.71
N ASN A 43 4.98 -18.22 1.71
CA ASN A 43 4.20 -18.37 2.93
C ASN A 43 4.42 -19.75 3.56
N SER A 44 4.28 -19.81 4.88
CA SER A 44 4.56 -21.00 5.69
C SER A 44 3.66 -21.05 6.93
N GLN A 45 3.97 -21.93 7.88
CA GLN A 45 3.25 -21.96 9.18
C GLN A 45 3.67 -20.83 10.13
N TYR A 46 4.68 -20.04 9.74
CA TYR A 46 5.24 -18.93 10.50
C TYR A 46 4.56 -17.62 10.10
N THR A 47 5.10 -16.49 10.54
CA THR A 47 4.69 -15.16 10.12
C THR A 47 5.53 -14.75 8.91
N GLU A 48 4.86 -14.29 7.86
CA GLU A 48 5.45 -13.62 6.71
C GLU A 48 4.78 -12.27 6.50
N GLN A 49 5.57 -11.19 6.56
CA GLN A 49 5.03 -9.84 6.54
C GLN A 49 6.01 -8.85 5.92
N SER A 50 5.55 -7.61 5.72
CA SER A 50 6.33 -6.48 5.18
C SER A 50 7.03 -6.84 3.86
N PRO A 51 6.27 -7.23 2.82
CA PRO A 51 6.84 -7.57 1.52
C PRO A 51 7.47 -6.34 0.85
N ALA A 52 8.50 -6.55 0.04
CA ALA A 52 9.04 -5.60 -0.91
C ALA A 52 9.62 -6.32 -2.13
N LEU A 53 9.21 -5.92 -3.33
CA LEU A 53 9.77 -6.45 -4.57
C LEU A 53 10.98 -5.63 -5.02
N SER A 54 11.97 -6.31 -5.60
CA SER A 54 13.03 -5.67 -6.37
C SER A 54 12.45 -4.91 -7.58
N PRO A 55 13.18 -3.92 -8.12
CA PRO A 55 12.71 -3.13 -9.27
C PRO A 55 12.36 -3.95 -10.51
N ASP A 56 13.03 -5.08 -10.73
CA ASP A 56 12.75 -6.02 -11.82
C ASP A 56 11.63 -7.02 -11.51
N GLY A 57 11.10 -7.00 -10.28
CA GLY A 57 10.06 -7.90 -9.80
C GLY A 57 10.51 -9.35 -9.60
N LEU A 58 11.81 -9.66 -9.67
CA LEU A 58 12.31 -11.05 -9.63
C LEU A 58 12.78 -11.50 -8.25
N SER A 59 12.91 -10.58 -7.30
CA SER A 59 13.28 -10.85 -5.91
C SER A 59 12.22 -10.28 -4.97
N LEU A 60 11.69 -11.11 -4.06
CA LEU A 60 10.77 -10.71 -3.00
C LEU A 60 11.51 -10.73 -1.67
N TYR A 61 11.65 -9.55 -1.08
CA TYR A 61 12.16 -9.33 0.26
C TYR A 61 11.00 -9.31 1.24
N PHE A 62 11.14 -9.94 2.41
CA PHE A 62 10.09 -9.95 3.42
C PHE A 62 10.66 -10.26 4.80
N ALA A 63 9.89 -9.97 5.85
CA ALA A 63 10.23 -10.26 7.22
C ALA A 63 9.54 -11.55 7.69
N SER A 64 10.26 -12.44 8.36
CA SER A 64 9.70 -13.72 8.84
C SER A 64 10.40 -14.25 10.10
N ASP A 65 9.61 -14.90 10.97
CA ASP A 65 10.08 -15.65 12.16
C ASP A 65 10.31 -17.14 11.87
N ARG A 66 10.45 -17.52 10.59
CA ARG A 66 10.77 -18.90 10.19
C ARG A 66 12.14 -19.36 10.74
N PRO A 67 12.31 -20.67 11.00
CA PRO A 67 13.58 -21.24 11.40
C PRO A 67 14.71 -20.99 10.38
N GLY A 68 15.93 -20.86 10.89
CA GLY A 68 17.11 -20.52 10.09
C GLY A 68 17.49 -19.03 10.12
N GLY A 69 16.71 -18.22 10.84
CA GLY A 69 17.01 -16.84 11.17
C GLY A 69 18.06 -16.65 12.27
N MET A 70 18.37 -15.40 12.57
CA MET A 70 19.31 -14.96 13.61
C MET A 70 18.62 -14.37 14.83
N GLY A 71 17.35 -13.96 14.70
CA GLY A 71 16.57 -13.30 15.73
C GLY A 71 15.12 -13.79 15.81
N ASN A 72 14.24 -12.92 16.28
CA ASN A 72 12.81 -13.24 16.34
C ASN A 72 12.17 -13.13 14.96
N VAL A 73 12.37 -12.01 14.28
CA VAL A 73 11.90 -11.75 12.92
C VAL A 73 13.10 -11.22 12.15
N ASP A 74 13.44 -11.89 11.07
CA ASP A 74 14.59 -11.56 10.21
C ASP A 74 14.11 -11.21 8.80
N LEU A 75 14.99 -10.57 8.02
CA LEU A 75 14.76 -10.35 6.59
C LEU A 75 15.23 -11.54 5.76
N TRP A 76 14.38 -11.92 4.81
CA TRP A 76 14.55 -13.02 3.87
C TRP A 76 14.33 -12.52 2.45
N VAL A 77 14.93 -13.21 1.48
CA VAL A 77 14.71 -12.99 0.04
C VAL A 77 14.30 -14.29 -0.64
N SER A 78 13.33 -14.23 -1.53
CA SER A 78 12.93 -15.31 -2.42
C SER A 78 13.05 -14.85 -3.88
N HIS A 79 13.47 -15.75 -4.76
CA HIS A 79 13.69 -15.44 -6.18
C HIS A 79 12.68 -16.12 -7.07
N ARG A 80 12.48 -15.58 -8.27
CA ARG A 80 11.80 -16.26 -9.37
C ARG A 80 12.49 -15.93 -10.69
N ALA A 81 12.46 -16.88 -11.63
CA ALA A 81 13.12 -16.70 -12.94
C ALA A 81 12.39 -15.71 -13.87
N SER A 82 11.09 -15.48 -13.65
CA SER A 82 10.24 -14.53 -14.37
C SER A 82 8.97 -14.29 -13.55
N GLU A 83 8.14 -13.31 -13.94
CA GLU A 83 6.90 -12.99 -13.22
C GLU A 83 5.93 -14.18 -13.10
N ASP A 84 5.90 -15.06 -14.11
CA ASP A 84 5.06 -16.26 -14.14
C ASP A 84 5.74 -17.49 -13.50
N SER A 85 7.02 -17.38 -13.11
CA SER A 85 7.73 -18.48 -12.46
C SER A 85 7.38 -18.58 -10.99
N PRO A 86 7.31 -19.80 -10.43
CA PRO A 86 7.14 -19.96 -9.00
C PRO A 86 8.31 -19.35 -8.24
N TRP A 87 8.02 -18.88 -7.03
CA TRP A 87 9.03 -18.46 -6.07
C TRP A 87 9.89 -19.63 -5.60
N GLU A 88 11.17 -19.38 -5.41
CA GLU A 88 12.16 -20.31 -4.88
C GLU A 88 12.21 -20.28 -3.35
N ALA A 89 12.85 -21.28 -2.75
CA ALA A 89 12.98 -21.37 -1.29
C ALA A 89 13.69 -20.12 -0.74
N PRO A 90 13.10 -19.41 0.25
CA PRO A 90 13.68 -18.16 0.73
C PRO A 90 15.02 -18.34 1.46
N VAL A 91 15.90 -17.36 1.29
CA VAL A 91 17.25 -17.31 1.87
C VAL A 91 17.31 -16.14 2.86
N ASN A 92 17.91 -16.37 4.04
CA ASN A 92 18.12 -15.32 5.04
C ASN A 92 19.20 -14.34 4.55
N LEU A 93 19.01 -13.02 4.75
CA LEU A 93 19.94 -11.99 4.29
C LEU A 93 21.30 -11.94 5.02
N GLY A 94 21.56 -12.88 5.93
CA GLY A 94 22.86 -13.04 6.59
C GLY A 94 23.13 -11.99 7.65
N SER A 95 24.26 -12.14 8.35
CA SER A 95 24.58 -11.41 9.58
C SER A 95 24.99 -9.95 9.37
N VAL A 96 25.07 -9.50 8.11
CA VAL A 96 25.29 -8.07 7.83
C VAL A 96 24.01 -7.29 8.05
N ILE A 97 22.89 -7.83 7.56
CA ILE A 97 21.57 -7.24 7.71
C ILE A 97 20.92 -7.73 9.00
N ASN A 98 20.84 -9.05 9.19
CA ASN A 98 20.11 -9.65 10.30
C ASN A 98 20.96 -9.75 11.56
N THR A 99 20.30 -9.61 12.71
CA THR A 99 20.91 -9.66 14.04
C THR A 99 20.03 -10.48 14.99
N PRO A 100 20.42 -10.69 16.27
CA PRO A 100 19.49 -11.24 17.26
C PRO A 100 18.27 -10.35 17.58
N ALA A 101 18.23 -9.14 17.01
CA ALA A 101 17.13 -8.21 17.16
C ALA A 101 15.97 -8.58 16.20
N VAL A 102 15.07 -7.64 15.98
CA VAL A 102 14.04 -7.70 14.95
C VAL A 102 14.53 -6.88 13.77
N GLU A 103 14.45 -7.43 12.56
CA GLU A 103 14.61 -6.72 11.30
C GLU A 103 13.32 -6.86 10.47
N SER A 104 12.77 -5.74 9.99
CA SER A 104 11.50 -5.74 9.28
C SER A 104 11.36 -4.52 8.34
N GLY A 105 10.25 -4.43 7.61
CA GLY A 105 9.96 -3.31 6.71
C GLY A 105 11.03 -3.03 5.66
N PRO A 106 11.48 -4.03 4.87
CA PRO A 106 12.42 -3.79 3.80
C PRO A 106 11.82 -2.85 2.75
N ASN A 107 12.64 -1.99 2.18
CA ASN A 107 12.32 -1.22 0.99
C ASN A 107 13.60 -0.97 0.18
N LEU A 108 13.51 -1.16 -1.14
CA LEU A 108 14.65 -1.01 -2.05
C LEU A 108 14.57 0.31 -2.81
N SER A 109 15.73 0.89 -3.12
CA SER A 109 15.84 1.94 -4.14
C SER A 109 15.47 1.42 -5.53
N SER A 110 15.17 2.33 -6.47
CA SER A 110 14.75 1.97 -7.83
C SER A 110 15.85 1.31 -8.65
N ASP A 111 17.11 1.55 -8.28
CA ASP A 111 18.28 0.86 -8.83
C ASP A 111 18.64 -0.44 -8.08
N GLY A 112 17.93 -0.74 -6.99
CA GLY A 112 18.14 -1.91 -6.15
C GLY A 112 19.46 -1.89 -5.36
N LEU A 113 20.17 -0.77 -5.29
CA LEU A 113 21.48 -0.66 -4.62
C LEU A 113 21.39 -0.25 -3.14
N MET A 114 20.24 0.23 -2.68
CA MET A 114 19.97 0.59 -1.29
C MET A 114 18.83 -0.25 -0.73
N LEU A 115 18.99 -0.70 0.51
CA LEU A 115 17.98 -1.36 1.32
C LEU A 115 17.73 -0.53 2.58
N PHE A 116 16.54 0.03 2.68
CA PHE A 116 16.02 0.61 3.91
C PHE A 116 15.27 -0.44 4.70
N PHE A 117 15.44 -0.46 6.01
CA PHE A 117 14.71 -1.36 6.89
C PHE A 117 14.70 -0.82 8.31
N GLN A 118 13.78 -1.31 9.13
CA GLN A 118 13.73 -0.99 10.56
C GLN A 118 14.34 -2.11 11.41
N THR A 119 14.86 -1.74 12.57
CA THR A 119 15.48 -2.69 13.50
C THR A 119 15.56 -2.11 14.90
N ASN A 120 15.46 -2.97 15.92
CA ASN A 120 15.69 -2.63 17.32
C ASN A 120 17.07 -3.10 17.82
N ARG A 121 18.06 -3.14 16.93
CA ARG A 121 19.46 -3.45 17.28
C ARG A 121 20.03 -2.47 18.29
N ALA A 122 21.00 -2.95 19.07
CA ALA A 122 21.70 -2.10 20.03
C ALA A 122 22.45 -0.96 19.33
N GLY A 123 22.40 0.24 19.92
CA GLY A 123 23.09 1.43 19.40
C GLY A 123 22.18 2.44 18.69
N GLY A 124 20.90 2.11 18.51
CA GLY A 124 19.89 3.02 17.97
C GLY A 124 19.38 4.09 18.95
N HIS A 125 18.35 4.82 18.54
CA HIS A 125 17.80 6.00 19.22
C HIS A 125 16.57 5.69 20.09
N GLY A 126 15.96 4.52 19.95
CA GLY A 126 14.72 4.21 20.65
C GLY A 126 14.28 2.76 20.52
N SER A 127 13.04 2.58 20.09
CA SER A 127 12.43 1.25 19.96
C SER A 127 12.90 0.57 18.69
N ASN A 128 12.30 0.91 17.54
CA ASN A 128 12.78 0.52 16.23
C ASN A 128 13.30 1.76 15.56
N ASP A 129 14.45 1.66 14.93
CA ASP A 129 15.11 2.73 14.21
C ASP A 129 15.27 2.30 12.74
N ILE A 130 15.26 3.26 11.82
CA ILE A 130 15.46 3.01 10.38
C ILE A 130 16.95 3.10 10.05
N TYR A 131 17.41 2.11 9.29
CA TYR A 131 18.77 2.01 8.76
C TYR A 131 18.72 1.91 7.24
N VAL A 132 19.82 2.31 6.60
CA VAL A 132 20.08 2.05 5.18
C VAL A 132 21.32 1.19 5.02
N SER A 133 21.28 0.19 4.14
CA SER A 133 22.45 -0.58 3.70
C SER A 133 22.61 -0.44 2.20
N HIS A 134 23.87 -0.47 1.74
CA HIS A 134 24.22 -0.35 0.32
C HIS A 134 24.83 -1.65 -0.19
N ARG A 135 24.71 -1.90 -1.48
CA ARG A 135 25.46 -2.92 -2.21
C ARG A 135 25.98 -2.37 -3.53
N THR A 136 26.89 -3.09 -4.17
CA THR A 136 27.49 -2.67 -5.46
C THR A 136 26.92 -3.40 -6.67
N ASP A 137 26.23 -4.52 -6.45
CA ASP A 137 25.60 -5.33 -7.49
C ASP A 137 24.13 -5.54 -7.09
N PRO A 138 23.15 -5.08 -7.88
CA PRO A 138 21.72 -5.24 -7.55
C PRO A 138 21.23 -6.68 -7.63
N TYR A 139 22.08 -7.63 -8.05
CA TYR A 139 21.78 -9.05 -8.12
C TYR A 139 22.56 -9.89 -7.09
N ASP A 140 23.36 -9.25 -6.23
CA ASP A 140 24.00 -9.89 -5.08
C ASP A 140 23.22 -9.54 -3.80
N ASP A 141 22.25 -10.38 -3.42
CA ASP A 141 21.41 -10.15 -2.24
C ASP A 141 22.13 -10.39 -0.91
N LEU A 142 23.38 -10.89 -0.95
CA LEU A 142 24.23 -11.04 0.23
C LEU A 142 25.41 -10.05 0.22
N GLY A 143 25.50 -9.22 -0.82
CA GLY A 143 26.52 -8.18 -1.00
C GLY A 143 26.26 -6.88 -0.24
N TRP A 144 25.28 -6.87 0.68
CA TRP A 144 24.97 -5.74 1.52
C TRP A 144 26.16 -5.33 2.40
N GLN A 145 26.32 -4.03 2.61
CA GLN A 145 27.31 -3.44 3.49
C GLN A 145 26.75 -3.22 4.90
N ALA A 146 27.62 -2.90 5.85
CA ALA A 146 27.20 -2.58 7.21
C ALA A 146 26.13 -1.47 7.21
N PRO A 147 24.94 -1.70 7.79
CA PRO A 147 23.87 -0.71 7.78
C PRO A 147 24.23 0.56 8.54
N ILE A 148 23.80 1.70 8.02
CA ILE A 148 24.01 3.04 8.57
C ILE A 148 22.71 3.52 9.22
N ASP A 149 22.79 3.94 10.48
CA ASP A 149 21.68 4.55 11.21
C ASP A 149 21.33 5.90 10.57
N LEU A 150 20.05 6.17 10.33
CA LEU A 150 19.60 7.43 9.72
C LEU A 150 19.60 8.63 10.69
N GLY A 151 20.00 8.43 11.94
CA GLY A 151 20.24 9.51 12.90
C GLY A 151 18.98 10.28 13.31
N PRO A 152 19.14 11.35 14.12
CA PRO A 152 18.04 11.98 14.84
C PRO A 152 17.04 12.77 13.96
N ASP A 153 17.37 12.97 12.69
CA ASP A 153 16.43 13.58 11.74
C ASP A 153 15.29 12.60 11.37
N VAL A 154 15.56 11.29 11.41
CA VAL A 154 14.59 10.22 11.15
C VAL A 154 14.26 9.45 12.43
N ASN A 155 15.27 9.04 13.18
CA ASN A 155 15.16 8.13 14.32
C ASN A 155 14.93 8.90 15.63
N THR A 156 13.97 8.45 16.44
CA THR A 156 13.60 9.12 17.69
C THR A 156 13.60 8.16 18.88
N ALA A 157 13.24 8.65 20.07
CA ALA A 157 13.04 7.77 21.23
C ALA A 157 11.81 6.85 21.09
N THR A 158 10.92 7.13 20.14
CA THR A 158 9.79 6.25 19.81
C THR A 158 10.21 5.18 18.81
N GLY A 159 9.27 4.51 18.15
CA GLY A 159 9.60 3.59 17.06
C GLY A 159 9.32 4.23 15.71
N GLU A 160 10.22 4.01 14.77
CA GLU A 160 10.06 4.26 13.35
C GLU A 160 9.84 2.95 12.59
N PHE A 161 8.86 2.95 11.69
CA PHE A 161 8.36 1.73 11.07
C PHE A 161 8.05 1.87 9.58
N GLY A 162 8.35 0.83 8.81
CA GLY A 162 7.96 0.76 7.40
C GLY A 162 8.52 1.87 6.53
N PRO A 163 9.85 1.99 6.40
CA PRO A 163 10.46 2.94 5.47
C PRO A 163 9.99 2.68 4.04
N PHE A 164 9.71 3.76 3.31
CA PHE A 164 9.48 3.75 1.87
C PHE A 164 10.23 4.92 1.23
N PHE A 165 11.27 4.60 0.48
CA PHE A 165 12.10 5.57 -0.22
C PHE A 165 11.51 5.86 -1.60
N LEU A 166 11.22 7.13 -1.85
CA LEU A 166 10.74 7.63 -3.14
C LEU A 166 11.80 8.55 -3.74
N GLU A 167 12.40 8.13 -4.86
CA GLU A 167 13.45 8.88 -5.56
C GLU A 167 12.94 10.07 -6.37
N HIS A 168 11.72 9.96 -6.89
CA HIS A 168 11.19 10.94 -7.81
C HIS A 168 10.44 12.07 -7.11
N GLY A 169 11.16 13.16 -6.84
CA GLY A 169 10.60 14.48 -6.54
C GLY A 169 11.44 15.57 -7.18
N ASP A 170 10.81 16.66 -7.65
CA ASP A 170 11.54 17.82 -8.22
C ASP A 170 12.48 18.51 -7.20
N GLN A 171 12.39 18.12 -5.93
CA GLN A 171 13.20 18.60 -4.80
C GLN A 171 14.18 17.53 -4.27
N GLY A 172 14.31 16.41 -4.99
CA GLY A 172 15.11 15.24 -4.61
C GLY A 172 14.32 14.16 -3.85
N PRO A 173 15.01 13.08 -3.44
CA PRO A 173 14.39 11.93 -2.81
C PRO A 173 13.76 12.23 -1.44
N VAL A 174 12.80 11.41 -1.05
CA VAL A 174 12.14 11.47 0.26
C VAL A 174 11.96 10.07 0.85
N LEU A 175 11.89 9.99 2.18
CA LEU A 175 11.59 8.76 2.92
C LEU A 175 10.28 8.93 3.67
N TYR A 176 9.26 8.15 3.31
CA TYR A 176 8.03 8.01 4.08
C TYR A 176 8.19 6.89 5.10
N PHE A 177 7.61 7.05 6.28
CA PHE A 177 7.61 6.02 7.32
C PHE A 177 6.53 6.33 8.36
N ALA A 178 6.22 5.37 9.22
CA ALA A 178 5.36 5.57 10.38
C ALA A 178 6.19 5.82 11.63
N ARG A 179 5.74 6.68 12.54
CA ARG A 179 6.40 6.92 13.83
C ARG A 179 5.39 6.88 14.96
N GLY A 180 5.72 6.20 16.06
CA GLY A 180 4.89 6.18 17.27
C GLY A 180 5.38 5.21 18.35
N PRO A 181 4.75 5.21 19.54
CA PRO A 181 5.12 4.31 20.61
C PRO A 181 4.74 2.85 20.29
N SER A 182 5.75 2.01 20.01
CA SER A 182 5.60 0.54 19.91
C SER A 182 4.43 0.07 19.03
N ASN A 183 4.33 0.57 17.79
CA ASN A 183 3.23 0.29 16.85
C ASN A 183 1.82 0.67 17.32
N THR A 184 1.70 1.51 18.35
CA THR A 184 0.43 2.06 18.83
C THR A 184 0.41 3.55 18.58
N PHE A 185 -0.70 4.08 18.09
CA PHE A 185 -0.90 5.47 17.68
C PHE A 185 0.26 5.96 16.79
N THR A 186 0.61 5.17 15.78
CA THR A 186 1.62 5.60 14.80
C THR A 186 1.01 6.57 13.82
N ASP A 187 1.77 7.59 13.43
CA ASP A 187 1.40 8.55 12.40
C ASP A 187 2.40 8.50 11.24
N ILE A 188 2.03 9.01 10.06
CA ILE A 188 2.88 9.01 8.87
C ILE A 188 3.75 10.25 8.84
N TYR A 189 5.05 10.05 8.65
CA TYR A 189 6.07 11.09 8.52
C TYR A 189 6.77 11.00 7.16
N VAL A 190 7.35 12.11 6.74
CA VAL A 190 8.22 12.21 5.57
C VAL A 190 9.50 12.96 5.91
N ALA A 191 10.66 12.41 5.53
CA ALA A 191 11.95 13.07 5.66
C ALA A 191 12.53 13.40 4.28
N PRO A 192 13.11 14.60 4.09
CA PRO A 192 13.88 14.91 2.88
C PRO A 192 15.20 14.13 2.90
N MET A 193 15.52 13.46 1.78
CA MET A 193 16.69 12.59 1.68
C MET A 193 17.69 13.12 0.64
N GLN A 194 18.92 12.64 0.75
CA GLN A 194 19.95 12.73 -0.27
C GLN A 194 19.90 11.48 -1.16
N GLU A 195 20.54 11.55 -2.33
CA GLU A 195 20.62 10.43 -3.29
C GLU A 195 21.34 9.21 -2.73
N ASP A 196 22.21 9.39 -1.72
CA ASP A 196 22.91 8.30 -1.04
C ASP A 196 22.10 7.64 0.08
N GLY A 197 20.85 8.07 0.28
CA GLY A 197 19.95 7.53 1.29
C GLY A 197 20.13 8.13 2.70
N GLN A 198 20.97 9.15 2.89
CA GLN A 198 21.08 9.87 4.15
C GLN A 198 20.06 11.02 4.24
N PRO A 199 19.51 11.34 5.42
CA PRO A 199 18.59 12.48 5.55
C PRO A 199 19.31 13.81 5.29
N ARG A 200 18.56 14.77 4.73
CA ARG A 200 18.98 16.16 4.50
C ARG A 200 18.41 17.12 5.57
N GLY A 201 17.51 16.63 6.41
CA GLY A 201 16.88 17.39 7.47
C GLY A 201 15.77 16.58 8.16
N PRO A 202 15.14 17.17 9.18
CA PRO A 202 14.24 16.45 10.08
C PRO A 202 12.95 16.03 9.38
N ALA A 203 12.45 14.86 9.76
CA ALA A 203 11.16 14.35 9.33
C ALA A 203 9.99 15.22 9.80
N GLN A 204 8.97 15.32 8.96
CA GLN A 204 7.77 16.10 9.17
C GLN A 204 6.53 15.21 9.18
N LEU A 205 5.58 15.49 10.08
CA LEU A 205 4.29 14.81 10.12
C LEU A 205 3.50 15.11 8.83
N VAL A 206 2.97 14.07 8.21
CA VAL A 206 2.03 14.18 7.08
C VAL A 206 0.63 14.22 7.64
N ALA A 207 0.19 15.42 8.04
CA ALA A 207 -1.06 15.62 8.78
C ALA A 207 -2.31 15.22 7.98
N GLU A 208 -2.26 15.26 6.65
CA GLU A 208 -3.38 14.86 5.80
C GLU A 208 -3.66 13.36 5.84
N LEU A 209 -2.62 12.56 6.10
CA LEU A 209 -2.73 11.10 6.15
C LEU A 209 -2.93 10.57 7.58
N SER A 210 -2.62 11.37 8.60
CA SER A 210 -2.49 10.92 9.98
C SER A 210 -3.69 11.32 10.85
N ASP A 211 -4.12 10.42 11.73
CA ASP A 211 -5.10 10.67 12.80
C ASP A 211 -4.54 10.16 14.13
N ALA A 212 -4.26 11.09 15.04
CA ALA A 212 -3.59 10.82 16.32
C ALA A 212 -4.34 9.85 17.27
N ASN A 213 -5.58 9.46 16.95
CA ASN A 213 -6.36 8.50 17.73
C ASN A 213 -6.26 7.06 17.19
N PHE A 214 -5.63 6.87 16.04
CA PHE A 214 -5.58 5.61 15.31
C PHE A 214 -4.14 5.28 14.93
N ASN A 215 -3.93 4.05 14.49
CA ASN A 215 -2.67 3.61 13.92
C ASN A 215 -2.73 3.89 12.42
N ASP A 216 -1.83 4.73 11.93
CA ASP A 216 -1.57 4.94 10.52
C ASP A 216 -0.13 4.56 10.23
N GLY A 217 0.11 3.73 9.23
CA GLY A 217 1.49 3.38 8.96
C GLY A 217 1.78 2.52 7.75
N ARG A 218 3.08 2.26 7.60
CA ARG A 218 3.71 1.53 6.50
C ARG A 218 3.25 2.06 5.14
N PRO A 219 3.46 3.36 4.88
CA PRO A 219 3.07 3.96 3.62
C PRO A 219 3.87 3.34 2.47
N THR A 220 3.22 3.10 1.34
CA THR A 220 3.85 2.74 0.07
C THR A 220 3.28 3.61 -1.03
N LEU A 221 4.11 4.03 -1.98
CA LEU A 221 3.70 4.96 -3.03
C LEU A 221 3.96 4.39 -4.41
N ARG A 222 3.17 4.83 -5.38
CA ARG A 222 3.50 4.65 -6.80
C ARG A 222 4.73 5.50 -7.15
N ALA A 223 5.55 5.05 -8.10
CA ALA A 223 6.80 5.74 -8.45
C ALA A 223 6.62 7.18 -8.96
N ASN A 224 5.44 7.51 -9.50
CA ASN A 224 5.10 8.88 -9.88
C ASN A 224 4.78 9.80 -8.68
N GLY A 225 4.75 9.26 -7.46
CA GLY A 225 4.49 9.99 -6.23
C GLY A 225 3.06 10.50 -6.06
N LYS A 226 2.09 10.10 -6.90
CA LYS A 226 0.72 10.66 -6.90
C LYS A 226 -0.33 9.80 -6.20
N GLU A 227 0.02 8.58 -5.82
CA GLU A 227 -0.87 7.60 -5.21
C GLU A 227 -0.14 6.90 -4.07
N LEU A 228 -0.76 6.89 -2.88
CA LEU A 228 -0.21 6.34 -1.65
C LEU A 228 -1.21 5.37 -1.03
N PHE A 229 -0.70 4.23 -0.59
CA PHE A 229 -1.42 3.25 0.20
C PHE A 229 -0.77 3.12 1.57
N PHE A 230 -1.57 2.89 2.59
CA PHE A 230 -1.13 2.67 3.96
C PHE A 230 -2.18 1.84 4.70
N PHE A 231 -1.83 1.24 5.84
CA PHE A 231 -2.85 0.61 6.68
C PHE A 231 -3.35 1.59 7.73
N SER A 232 -4.62 1.47 8.10
CA SER A 232 -5.19 2.20 9.23
C SER A 232 -6.31 1.45 9.92
N ASN A 233 -6.39 1.58 11.24
CA ASN A 233 -7.53 1.10 12.05
C ASN A 233 -8.55 2.22 12.38
N ARG A 234 -8.54 3.31 11.60
CA ARG A 234 -9.54 4.37 11.70
C ARG A 234 -10.95 3.86 11.34
N PRO A 235 -12.03 4.50 11.83
CA PRO A 235 -13.40 4.09 11.52
C PRO A 235 -13.70 4.19 10.02
N GLY A 236 -14.54 3.28 9.52
CA GLY A 236 -14.93 3.22 8.10
C GLY A 236 -14.31 2.06 7.31
N GLY A 237 -13.58 1.16 7.98
CA GLY A 237 -13.12 -0.11 7.45
C GLY A 237 -14.04 -1.30 7.73
N PHE A 238 -13.57 -2.51 7.41
CA PHE A 238 -14.35 -3.75 7.47
C PHE A 238 -14.06 -4.60 8.72
N GLY A 239 -13.02 -4.26 9.48
CA GLY A 239 -12.61 -5.05 10.64
C GLY A 239 -11.50 -4.41 11.44
N GLY A 240 -10.33 -5.04 11.45
CA GLY A 240 -9.15 -4.61 12.19
C GLY A 240 -8.51 -3.36 11.59
N ALA A 241 -7.22 -3.46 11.25
CA ALA A 241 -6.62 -2.51 10.34
C ALA A 241 -6.99 -2.88 8.90
N ASP A 242 -7.31 -1.88 8.09
CA ASP A 242 -7.63 -2.03 6.67
C ASP A 242 -6.61 -1.26 5.84
N LEU A 243 -6.56 -1.52 4.53
CA LEU A 243 -5.80 -0.69 3.58
C LEU A 243 -6.60 0.57 3.20
N TRP A 244 -5.90 1.69 3.16
CA TRP A 244 -6.42 3.01 2.79
C TRP A 244 -5.58 3.59 1.66
N ILE A 245 -6.22 4.41 0.83
CA ILE A 245 -5.62 5.09 -0.31
C ILE A 245 -5.78 6.61 -0.17
N SER A 246 -4.75 7.35 -0.55
CA SER A 246 -4.82 8.78 -0.80
C SER A 246 -4.09 9.16 -2.09
N THR A 247 -4.56 10.21 -2.75
CA THR A 247 -4.05 10.67 -4.04
C THR A 247 -3.74 12.15 -4.01
N ARG A 248 -2.96 12.60 -4.99
CA ARG A 248 -2.65 14.02 -5.22
C ARG A 248 -2.34 14.27 -6.69
N GLN A 249 -2.52 15.50 -7.15
CA GLN A 249 -2.36 15.85 -8.56
C GLN A 249 -0.88 15.90 -8.98
N THR A 250 -0.02 16.41 -8.10
CA THR A 250 1.44 16.44 -8.27
C THR A 250 2.15 15.89 -7.04
N PRO A 251 3.43 15.48 -7.15
CA PRO A 251 4.23 15.02 -6.01
C PRO A 251 4.45 16.05 -4.88
N HIS A 252 3.96 17.27 -5.02
CA HIS A 252 4.11 18.34 -4.03
C HIS A 252 2.79 18.82 -3.44
N ASP A 253 1.67 18.41 -4.03
CA ASP A 253 0.35 18.76 -3.52
C ASP A 253 0.07 18.03 -2.20
N ALA A 254 -0.81 18.64 -1.41
CA ALA A 254 -1.39 17.98 -0.25
C ALA A 254 -2.12 16.70 -0.67
N TRP A 255 -2.02 15.67 0.16
CA TRP A 255 -2.75 14.43 -0.01
C TRP A 255 -4.26 14.66 0.12
N SER A 256 -5.04 13.94 -0.68
CA SER A 256 -6.50 13.90 -0.52
C SER A 256 -6.86 13.27 0.83
N GLN A 257 -8.11 13.47 1.26
CA GLN A 257 -8.63 12.73 2.40
C GLN A 257 -8.49 11.23 2.15
N PRO A 258 -7.95 10.45 3.11
CA PRO A 258 -7.84 9.01 2.96
C PRO A 258 -9.18 8.34 2.76
N MET A 259 -9.23 7.42 1.80
CA MET A 259 -10.39 6.60 1.50
C MET A 259 -10.05 5.14 1.79
N ASN A 260 -10.97 4.41 2.42
CA ASN A 260 -10.79 2.98 2.60
C ASN A 260 -10.73 2.32 1.21
N LEU A 261 -9.78 1.40 1.01
CA LEU A 261 -9.55 0.79 -0.30
C LEU A 261 -10.73 -0.06 -0.79
N GLY A 262 -11.59 -0.49 0.13
CA GLY A 262 -12.71 -1.34 -0.19
C GLY A 262 -12.29 -2.79 -0.42
N MET A 263 -13.30 -3.61 -0.68
CA MET A 263 -13.10 -4.97 -1.18
C MET A 263 -12.71 -4.95 -2.68
N PRO A 264 -12.00 -5.99 -3.18
CA PRO A 264 -11.60 -7.20 -2.46
C PRO A 264 -10.28 -7.18 -1.66
N PRO A 265 -9.36 -6.17 -1.76
CA PRO A 265 -8.18 -6.16 -0.90
C PRO A 265 -8.53 -6.24 0.58
N ASN A 266 -9.44 -5.38 1.04
CA ASN A 266 -9.85 -5.36 2.44
C ASN A 266 -10.83 -6.48 2.78
N SER A 267 -10.82 -6.91 4.04
CA SER A 267 -11.73 -7.91 4.58
C SER A 267 -12.08 -7.68 6.04
N ALA A 268 -12.77 -8.62 6.67
CA ALA A 268 -13.01 -8.55 8.11
C ALA A 268 -11.76 -8.86 8.96
N ALA A 269 -10.70 -9.38 8.33
CA ALA A 269 -9.39 -9.62 8.94
C ALA A 269 -8.58 -8.31 9.04
N GLY A 270 -7.29 -8.40 9.40
CA GLY A 270 -6.40 -7.24 9.46
C GLY A 270 -5.45 -7.20 8.27
N GLU A 271 -5.68 -6.32 7.31
CA GLU A 271 -4.72 -6.08 6.22
C GLU A 271 -3.72 -4.98 6.59
N ILE A 272 -2.44 -5.35 6.65
CA ILE A 272 -1.37 -4.46 7.10
C ILE A 272 -0.16 -4.49 6.17
N VAL A 273 0.77 -3.57 6.44
CA VAL A 273 2.12 -3.50 5.83
C VAL A 273 2.12 -3.58 4.29
N PRO A 274 1.35 -2.71 3.58
CA PRO A 274 1.24 -2.78 2.13
C PRO A 274 2.55 -2.43 1.42
N PHE A 275 2.73 -3.01 0.24
CA PHE A 275 3.75 -2.68 -0.74
C PHE A 275 3.13 -2.60 -2.13
N LEU A 276 3.30 -1.46 -2.80
CA LEU A 276 2.83 -1.22 -4.16
C LEU A 276 4.03 -1.23 -5.11
N THR A 277 3.93 -1.96 -6.21
CA THR A 277 4.94 -1.90 -7.27
C THR A 277 5.03 -0.51 -7.90
N ALA A 278 6.21 -0.17 -8.43
CA ALA A 278 6.48 1.15 -9.02
C ALA A 278 5.46 1.57 -10.09
N ASP A 279 5.00 0.62 -10.91
CA ASP A 279 3.99 0.82 -11.95
C ASP A 279 2.56 1.00 -11.40
N GLY A 280 2.34 0.68 -10.13
CA GLY A 280 1.08 0.72 -9.42
C GLY A 280 0.15 -0.45 -9.74
N ARG A 281 0.61 -1.54 -10.37
CA ARG A 281 -0.27 -2.63 -10.83
C ARG A 281 -0.41 -3.78 -9.84
N THR A 282 0.55 -3.96 -8.93
CA THR A 282 0.56 -5.04 -7.96
C THR A 282 0.66 -4.49 -6.55
N LEU A 283 -0.27 -4.92 -5.69
CA LEU A 283 -0.32 -4.60 -4.28
C LEU A 283 -0.11 -5.88 -3.47
N LEU A 284 1.00 -5.92 -2.73
CA LEU A 284 1.30 -6.95 -1.75
C LEU A 284 0.98 -6.44 -0.35
N PHE A 285 0.48 -7.30 0.54
CA PHE A 285 0.19 -6.94 1.93
C PHE A 285 0.19 -8.18 2.81
N ALA A 286 0.32 -8.00 4.12
CA ALA A 286 0.19 -9.10 5.08
C ALA A 286 -1.23 -9.14 5.65
N ASP A 287 -1.77 -10.35 5.77
CA ASP A 287 -3.15 -10.60 6.23
C ASP A 287 -3.19 -11.96 6.97
N ASP A 288 -3.99 -12.03 8.05
CA ASP A 288 -4.21 -13.20 8.91
C ASP A 288 -5.55 -13.93 8.62
N ARG A 289 -6.10 -13.71 7.42
CA ARG A 289 -7.21 -14.45 6.82
C ARG A 289 -7.16 -15.98 7.04
N THR A 290 -8.33 -16.58 7.28
CA THR A 290 -8.47 -17.99 7.68
C THR A 290 -8.04 -19.04 6.65
N ASP A 291 -7.89 -18.66 5.39
CA ASP A 291 -7.42 -19.51 4.29
C ASP A 291 -5.91 -19.42 4.06
N GLY A 292 -5.18 -18.76 4.98
CA GLY A 292 -3.74 -18.79 5.06
C GLY A 292 -3.12 -20.10 5.60
N LEU A 293 -1.79 -20.14 5.65
CA LEU A 293 -0.97 -21.29 6.04
C LEU A 293 -0.51 -21.26 7.52
N GLY A 294 -0.64 -20.12 8.21
CA GLY A 294 -0.04 -19.93 9.53
C GLY A 294 -0.41 -18.62 10.21
N GLY A 295 0.61 -17.82 10.54
CA GLY A 295 0.46 -16.51 11.17
C GLY A 295 -0.10 -15.48 10.18
N GLN A 296 0.60 -14.36 10.02
CA GLN A 296 0.33 -13.50 8.85
C GLN A 296 0.96 -14.13 7.62
N ASP A 297 0.24 -14.07 6.51
CA ASP A 297 0.71 -14.48 5.20
C ASP A 297 0.85 -13.27 4.28
N ILE A 298 1.68 -13.37 3.24
CA ILE A 298 1.74 -12.37 2.18
C ILE A 298 0.68 -12.70 1.12
N TRP A 299 -0.17 -11.72 0.84
CA TRP A 299 -1.21 -11.75 -0.17
C TRP A 299 -0.92 -10.75 -1.28
N MET A 300 -1.45 -11.03 -2.46
CA MET A 300 -1.26 -10.21 -3.65
C MET A 300 -2.59 -9.90 -4.31
N SER A 301 -2.86 -8.62 -4.57
CA SER A 301 -3.93 -8.18 -5.46
C SER A 301 -3.33 -7.41 -6.64
N THR A 302 -3.93 -7.55 -7.81
CA THR A 302 -3.48 -6.89 -9.04
C THR A 302 -4.61 -6.04 -9.61
N ARG A 303 -4.26 -4.98 -10.33
CA ARG A 303 -5.21 -4.24 -11.15
C ARG A 303 -4.67 -4.12 -12.57
N SER A 304 -5.57 -4.16 -13.54
CA SER A 304 -5.19 -3.83 -14.91
C SER A 304 -4.80 -2.35 -14.96
N GLY A 305 -3.62 -2.04 -15.50
CA GLY A 305 -3.38 -0.69 -15.96
C GLY A 305 -4.28 -0.41 -17.16
N SER A 306 -4.86 0.78 -17.26
CA SER A 306 -5.19 1.30 -18.58
C SER A 306 -3.87 1.40 -19.34
N ASP A 307 -3.76 0.77 -20.50
CA ASP A 307 -2.63 0.97 -21.41
C ASP A 307 -2.62 2.38 -22.03
N ASP A 308 -3.44 3.30 -21.52
CA ASP A 308 -3.45 4.69 -21.90
C ASP A 308 -2.74 5.53 -20.83
N GLU A 309 -1.61 6.09 -21.25
CA GLU A 309 -1.23 7.42 -20.80
C GLU A 309 -2.44 8.35 -20.86
N SER A 310 -2.82 8.89 -19.72
CA SER A 310 -3.02 10.33 -19.61
C SER A 310 -3.21 10.71 -18.15
N ASP A 311 -2.41 11.69 -17.72
CA ASP A 311 -2.83 12.69 -16.74
C ASP A 311 -4.16 13.32 -17.22
N VAL A 312 -5.29 12.63 -17.07
CA VAL A 312 -6.61 13.26 -17.16
C VAL A 312 -7.12 13.42 -15.75
N ASP A 313 -7.10 14.68 -15.33
CA ASP A 313 -7.83 15.23 -14.20
C ASP A 313 -9.25 14.65 -14.14
N PRO A 314 -9.67 13.99 -13.04
CA PRO A 314 -11.06 13.55 -12.87
C PRO A 314 -12.06 14.72 -12.72
N GLY A 315 -11.59 15.98 -12.78
CA GLY A 315 -12.38 17.20 -12.67
C GLY A 315 -12.79 17.89 -13.98
N GLU A 316 -12.32 17.50 -15.16
CA GLU A 316 -12.71 18.19 -16.40
C GLU A 316 -14.00 17.62 -16.99
N ALA A 317 -15.10 18.38 -16.90
CA ALA A 317 -16.32 18.10 -17.65
C ALA A 317 -16.00 18.06 -19.16
N PRO A 318 -16.54 17.10 -19.94
CA PRO A 318 -16.13 16.90 -21.33
C PRO A 318 -16.39 18.16 -22.15
N SER A 319 -15.31 18.82 -22.55
CA SER A 319 -15.39 19.89 -23.54
C SER A 319 -15.78 19.26 -24.88
N THR A 320 -17.00 19.55 -25.33
CA THR A 320 -17.48 19.14 -26.65
C THR A 320 -16.79 19.99 -27.70
N SER A 321 -15.57 19.60 -28.08
CA SER A 321 -14.94 20.13 -29.30
C SER A 321 -15.57 19.44 -30.51
N ILE A 322 -16.51 20.13 -31.15
CA ILE A 322 -16.96 19.77 -32.50
C ILE A 322 -15.78 20.01 -33.44
N ASN A 323 -15.25 18.94 -34.01
CA ASN A 323 -14.24 18.98 -35.07
C ASN A 323 -14.89 19.54 -36.35
N LEU A 324 -14.81 20.85 -36.55
CA LEU A 324 -15.13 21.48 -37.82
C LEU A 324 -13.89 21.39 -38.71
N GLY A 325 -14.00 20.63 -39.79
CA GLY A 325 -12.97 20.52 -40.84
C GLY A 325 -12.53 21.89 -41.39
N PRO A 326 -11.50 21.91 -42.25
CA PRO A 326 -10.70 23.10 -42.51
C PRO A 326 -11.55 24.25 -43.08
N THR A 327 -11.59 25.37 -42.35
CA THR A 327 -12.23 26.60 -42.81
C THR A 327 -11.22 27.45 -43.57
N VAL A 328 -11.57 27.78 -44.81
CA VAL A 328 -10.90 28.76 -45.66
C VAL A 328 -11.53 30.13 -45.45
N ASN A 329 -10.67 31.15 -45.37
CA ASN A 329 -10.92 32.60 -45.41
C ASN A 329 -11.31 33.30 -44.09
N GLY A 330 -10.48 34.28 -43.73
CA GLY A 330 -10.44 34.96 -42.44
C GLY A 330 -11.59 35.91 -42.13
N ALA A 331 -11.80 36.12 -40.83
CA ALA A 331 -11.97 37.43 -40.19
C ALA A 331 -11.89 37.23 -38.66
N LEU A 332 -11.13 38.10 -37.98
CA LEU A 332 -11.10 38.18 -36.52
C LEU A 332 -12.39 38.81 -35.99
N ILE A 333 -13.02 38.19 -34.99
CA ILE A 333 -13.91 38.89 -34.04
C ILE A 333 -13.63 38.34 -32.63
N GLU A 334 -13.13 39.22 -31.75
CA GLU A 334 -13.03 38.97 -30.31
C GLU A 334 -14.41 39.03 -29.65
N ALA A 335 -14.70 38.11 -28.73
CA ALA A 335 -15.77 38.27 -27.76
C ALA A 335 -15.38 37.66 -26.40
N ARG A 336 -15.49 38.50 -25.35
CA ARG A 336 -15.28 38.15 -23.94
C ARG A 336 -16.51 37.39 -23.39
N PRO A 337 -16.36 36.48 -22.40
CA PRO A 337 -17.50 35.86 -21.76
C PRO A 337 -18.03 36.74 -20.62
N ALA A 338 -19.37 36.86 -20.55
CA ALA A 338 -20.10 37.29 -19.37
C ALA A 338 -21.03 36.13 -18.98
N ILE A 339 -20.78 35.54 -17.81
CA ILE A 339 -21.66 34.55 -17.18
C ILE A 339 -22.49 35.29 -16.13
N SER A 340 -23.81 35.20 -16.27
CA SER A 340 -24.80 35.52 -15.23
C SER A 340 -25.62 34.26 -15.02
N PHE A 341 -25.61 33.75 -13.78
CA PHE A 341 -26.55 32.76 -13.29
C PHE A 341 -27.68 33.49 -12.57
N ASP A 342 -28.93 33.07 -12.81
CA ASP A 342 -29.90 32.81 -11.75
C ASP A 342 -31.24 32.30 -12.30
N GLY A 343 -31.82 31.33 -11.59
CA GLY A 343 -33.24 31.40 -11.23
C GLY A 343 -34.24 30.57 -12.01
N PHE A 344 -34.47 29.35 -11.52
CA PHE A 344 -35.76 28.77 -11.10
C PHE A 344 -37.03 28.84 -11.97
N GLU A 345 -37.72 27.69 -11.93
CA GLU A 345 -39.07 27.30 -12.37
C GLU A 345 -40.12 28.38 -12.71
N VAL A 346 -40.98 28.07 -13.69
CA VAL A 346 -42.36 27.54 -13.49
C VAL A 346 -43.01 27.38 -14.87
N GLY A 347 -43.73 26.28 -15.07
CA GLY A 347 -44.42 25.95 -16.32
C GLY A 347 -45.66 26.81 -16.62
N VAL A 348 -46.39 26.33 -17.65
CA VAL A 348 -47.67 26.83 -18.22
C VAL A 348 -47.42 28.01 -19.19
N THR A 349 -47.80 28.02 -20.48
CA THR A 349 -48.96 27.47 -21.18
C THR A 349 -48.66 27.36 -22.68
N THR A 350 -49.29 26.39 -23.33
CA THR A 350 -49.51 26.31 -24.77
C THR A 350 -50.18 27.57 -25.35
N ARG A 351 -49.70 28.04 -26.51
CA ARG A 351 -50.57 28.55 -27.58
C ARG A 351 -49.87 28.52 -28.95
N THR A 352 -50.38 27.63 -29.79
CA THR A 352 -50.18 27.58 -31.23
C THR A 352 -50.73 28.85 -31.89
N ARG A 353 -49.97 29.46 -32.81
CA ARG A 353 -50.56 30.14 -33.96
C ARG A 353 -49.66 29.94 -35.17
N LEU A 354 -50.20 29.16 -36.12
CA LEU A 354 -49.74 29.04 -37.49
C LEU A 354 -50.08 30.32 -38.29
N LYS A 355 -49.40 30.42 -39.44
CA LYS A 355 -49.63 31.24 -40.65
C LYS A 355 -48.77 32.51 -40.72
N ASP A 356 -47.96 32.73 -41.75
CA ASP A 356 -47.81 32.09 -43.08
C ASP A 356 -46.34 31.96 -43.48
#